data_AF-A0A2J4PCA9-F1
#
_entry.id   AF-A0A2J4PCA9-F1
#
_cell.length_a   1.000
_cell.length_b   1.000
_cell.length_c   1.000
_cell.angle_alpha   90.00
_cell.angle_beta   90.00
_cell.angle_gamma   90.00
#
_symmetry.space_group_name_H-M   'P 1'
#
loop_
_entity.id
_entity.type
_entity.pdbx_description
1 polymer ?
#
loop_
_entity_poly.entity_id
_entity_poly.type
_entity_poly.pdbx_seq_one_letter_code
_entity_poly.pdbx_strand_id
1 'polypeptide(L)'
;MLALAIALAGLAGGCNDSGGPRDNQQDAPASAPQNVFVPALSADENSLVLVWEKPESETEQVVDYAVYRQGQRLGQARENQNHFSPAKPYIDNFYQRVASDGWQQKIDLRSFTATNLQPDTEYAFTVRAVYADGKESPDSAVIKARTSKTPHIIEASTFGAKGDGTTLNTQALQQAIDSCTVAHYPQGCKVLISGGEFKTGALFLHSDMTLEIAAGATLLGSDDPAHYPLDKGYYLYPYSDHPQPRRPPSLINVLEAADKGESPSGTVRNIRIVGQG
;
A
#
# COMPACT_ATOMS: atom_id res chain seq x y z
N MET A 1 -25.35 -10.36 -73.22
CA MET A 1 -26.59 -10.96 -72.64
C MET A 1 -26.75 -10.40 -71.24
N LEU A 2 -27.93 -9.81 -70.97
CA LEU A 2 -28.46 -9.22 -69.71
C LEU A 2 -27.53 -8.18 -69.03
N ALA A 3 -27.69 -6.85 -69.13
CA ALA A 3 -28.84 -5.96 -68.92
C ALA A 3 -29.54 -6.18 -67.56
N LEU A 4 -29.45 -5.22 -66.63
CA LEU A 4 -30.46 -4.17 -66.47
C LEU A 4 -30.09 -3.18 -65.34
N ALA A 5 -30.58 -1.96 -65.46
CA ALA A 5 -30.25 -0.79 -64.68
C ALA A 5 -31.32 -0.47 -63.60
N ILE A 6 -31.02 0.58 -62.81
CA ILE A 6 -31.89 1.72 -62.41
C ILE A 6 -32.01 2.00 -60.90
N ALA A 7 -31.60 3.24 -60.59
CA ALA A 7 -32.07 4.28 -59.66
C ALA A 7 -32.17 4.09 -58.13
N LEU A 8 -31.66 5.14 -57.47
CA LEU A 8 -32.00 5.63 -56.13
C LEU A 8 -33.47 6.08 -56.03
N ALA A 9 -34.07 5.83 -54.86
CA ALA A 9 -34.92 6.78 -54.14
C ALA A 9 -34.95 6.39 -52.64
N GLY A 10 -34.68 7.34 -51.75
CA GLY A 10 -34.85 7.14 -50.30
C GLY A 10 -36.30 7.38 -49.86
N LEU A 11 -36.61 7.03 -48.61
CA LEU A 11 -37.54 7.75 -47.73
C LEU A 11 -37.42 7.22 -46.29
N ALA A 12 -37.50 8.15 -45.35
CA ALA A 12 -37.44 7.93 -43.91
C ALA A 12 -38.80 7.53 -43.32
N GLY A 13 -38.78 7.01 -42.08
CA GLY A 13 -39.88 7.17 -41.13
C GLY A 13 -40.44 5.86 -40.56
N GLY A 14 -40.49 5.78 -39.23
CA GLY A 14 -41.40 4.88 -38.52
C GLY A 14 -40.83 4.28 -37.24
N CYS A 15 -40.97 5.01 -36.12
CA CYS A 15 -40.94 4.41 -34.78
C CYS A 15 -42.03 3.35 -34.68
N ASN A 16 -41.71 2.17 -34.14
CA ASN A 16 -42.72 1.29 -33.58
C ASN A 16 -42.32 0.94 -32.14
N ASP A 17 -43.04 1.61 -31.24
CA ASP A 17 -43.12 1.34 -29.82
C ASP A 17 -44.12 0.20 -29.64
N SER A 18 -43.65 -0.97 -29.23
CA SER A 18 -44.53 -2.03 -28.74
C SER A 18 -43.94 -2.55 -27.43
N GLY A 19 -44.44 -1.96 -26.34
CA GLY A 19 -44.26 -2.42 -24.98
C GLY A 19 -44.75 -3.85 -24.82
N GLY A 20 -43.79 -4.78 -24.77
CA GLY A 20 -43.97 -6.07 -24.12
C GLY A 20 -43.85 -5.90 -22.60
N PRO A 21 -44.47 -6.78 -21.79
CA PRO A 21 -44.18 -6.82 -20.36
C PRO A 21 -42.67 -7.04 -20.20
N ARG A 22 -42.04 -6.23 -19.35
CA ARG A 22 -40.68 -6.49 -18.86
C ARG A 22 -40.75 -7.72 -17.96
N ASP A 23 -40.79 -8.90 -18.57
CA ASP A 23 -40.57 -10.15 -17.87
C ASP A 23 -39.16 -10.12 -17.27
N ASN A 24 -39.13 -10.16 -15.94
CA ASN A 24 -38.01 -10.53 -15.09
C ASN A 24 -36.62 -10.15 -15.62
N GLN A 25 -36.14 -8.97 -15.25
CA GLN A 25 -34.75 -8.89 -14.82
C GLN A 25 -34.61 -9.89 -13.67
N GLN A 26 -34.22 -11.12 -13.99
CA GLN A 26 -33.57 -11.98 -13.01
C GLN A 26 -32.35 -11.19 -12.56
N ASP A 27 -32.43 -10.63 -11.34
CA ASP A 27 -31.29 -10.08 -10.63
C ASP A 27 -30.17 -11.12 -10.73
N ALA A 28 -29.14 -10.81 -11.52
CA ALA A 28 -27.97 -11.66 -11.58
C ALA A 28 -27.45 -11.81 -10.14
N PRO A 29 -27.23 -13.03 -9.64
CA PRO A 29 -26.91 -13.21 -8.24
C PRO A 29 -25.71 -12.34 -7.84
N ALA A 30 -25.84 -11.67 -6.70
CA ALA A 30 -24.78 -10.91 -6.05
C ALA A 30 -23.46 -11.69 -6.12
N SER A 31 -22.43 -11.10 -6.75
CA SER A 31 -21.11 -11.73 -6.85
C SER A 31 -20.22 -11.34 -5.67
N ALA A 32 -19.23 -12.19 -5.39
CA ALA A 32 -18.30 -11.95 -4.30
C ALA A 32 -17.20 -10.93 -4.70
N PRO A 33 -16.59 -10.22 -3.74
CA PRO A 33 -15.38 -9.44 -3.96
C PRO A 33 -14.25 -10.28 -4.58
N GLN A 34 -13.54 -9.70 -5.54
CA GLN A 34 -12.50 -10.36 -6.32
C GLN A 34 -11.11 -10.02 -5.80
N ASN A 35 -10.12 -10.85 -6.18
CA ASN A 35 -8.69 -10.56 -5.98
C ASN A 35 -8.37 -10.06 -4.56
N VAL A 36 -8.89 -10.73 -3.54
CA VAL A 36 -8.50 -10.45 -2.16
C VAL A 36 -7.06 -10.90 -1.98
N PHE A 37 -6.20 -10.05 -1.42
CA PHE A 37 -4.83 -10.42 -1.07
C PHE A 37 -4.26 -9.56 0.06
N VAL A 38 -3.13 -10.00 0.60
CA VAL A 38 -2.29 -9.22 1.52
C VAL A 38 -1.15 -8.61 0.73
N PRO A 39 -1.05 -7.27 0.61
CA PRO A 39 0.06 -6.62 -0.09
C PRO A 39 1.42 -7.06 0.46
N ALA A 40 2.42 -7.13 -0.41
CA ALA A 40 3.76 -7.57 -0.05
C ALA A 40 4.28 -6.79 1.18
N LEU A 41 4.76 -7.52 2.18
CA LEU A 41 5.35 -6.98 3.43
C LEU A 41 4.42 -6.07 4.26
N SER A 42 3.10 -6.12 4.01
CA SER A 42 2.11 -5.39 4.82
C SER A 42 1.67 -6.12 6.09
N ALA A 43 2.15 -7.36 6.29
CA ALA A 43 1.99 -8.10 7.54
C ALA A 43 3.20 -7.88 8.46
N ASP A 44 2.94 -7.78 9.75
CA ASP A 44 3.93 -7.83 10.82
C ASP A 44 3.53 -8.89 11.86
N GLU A 45 4.09 -8.83 13.07
CA GLU A 45 3.86 -9.82 14.11
C GLU A 45 2.46 -9.77 14.72
N ASN A 46 1.72 -8.68 14.56
CA ASN A 46 0.42 -8.48 15.21
C ASN A 46 -0.68 -7.91 14.31
N SER A 47 -0.35 -7.62 13.06
CA SER A 47 -1.27 -7.03 12.11
C SER A 47 -0.97 -7.42 10.66
N LEU A 48 -1.95 -7.21 9.79
CA LEU A 48 -1.79 -7.28 8.34
C LEU A 48 -2.83 -6.41 7.63
N VAL A 49 -2.53 -6.01 6.39
CA VAL A 49 -3.45 -5.27 5.53
C VAL A 49 -4.07 -6.22 4.50
N LEU A 50 -5.38 -6.14 4.36
CA LEU A 50 -6.14 -6.79 3.28
C LEU A 50 -6.53 -5.73 2.26
N VAL A 51 -6.45 -6.08 0.98
CA VAL A 51 -6.98 -5.28 -0.13
C VAL A 51 -7.75 -6.19 -1.08
N TRP A 52 -8.69 -5.61 -1.83
CA TRP A 52 -9.54 -6.37 -2.75
C TRP A 52 -10.07 -5.53 -3.91
N GLU A 53 -10.63 -6.23 -4.89
CA GLU A 53 -11.39 -5.65 -5.99
C GLU A 53 -12.89 -5.78 -5.76
N LYS A 54 -13.66 -4.96 -6.49
CA LYS A 54 -15.12 -4.98 -6.39
C LYS A 54 -15.65 -6.34 -6.91
N PRO A 55 -16.90 -6.69 -6.55
CA PRO A 55 -17.63 -7.76 -7.24
C PRO A 55 -17.74 -7.53 -8.76
N GLU A 56 -18.08 -8.57 -9.52
CA GLU A 56 -18.32 -8.48 -10.98
C GLU A 56 -19.71 -7.93 -11.33
N SER A 57 -20.66 -8.04 -10.40
CA SER A 57 -22.08 -7.64 -10.53
C SER A 57 -22.51 -6.79 -9.33
N GLU A 58 -23.58 -6.00 -9.51
CA GLU A 58 -24.18 -5.15 -8.45
C GLU A 58 -23.23 -4.14 -7.80
N THR A 59 -22.15 -3.77 -8.48
CA THR A 59 -21.11 -2.89 -7.95
C THR A 59 -21.59 -1.51 -7.52
N GLU A 60 -22.58 -0.95 -8.22
CA GLU A 60 -23.18 0.36 -7.91
C GLU A 60 -24.05 0.35 -6.64
N GLN A 61 -24.45 -0.84 -6.17
CA GLN A 61 -25.27 -0.99 -4.96
C GLN A 61 -24.42 -1.19 -3.70
N VAL A 62 -23.11 -1.40 -3.86
CA VAL A 62 -22.18 -1.60 -2.75
C VAL A 62 -21.97 -0.28 -2.02
N VAL A 63 -22.15 -0.28 -0.70
CA VAL A 63 -21.97 0.91 0.16
C VAL A 63 -20.78 0.77 1.12
N ASP A 64 -20.35 -0.47 1.38
CA ASP A 64 -19.20 -0.81 2.21
C ASP A 64 -18.73 -2.25 1.95
N TYR A 65 -17.71 -2.69 2.69
CA TYR A 65 -17.25 -4.07 2.73
C TYR A 65 -17.07 -4.53 4.17
N ALA A 66 -17.40 -5.79 4.45
CA ALA A 66 -17.17 -6.42 5.74
C ALA A 66 -16.07 -7.48 5.63
N VAL A 67 -15.15 -7.49 6.59
CA VAL A 67 -14.04 -8.45 6.65
C VAL A 67 -14.30 -9.49 7.73
N TYR A 68 -14.03 -10.74 7.40
CA TYR A 68 -14.23 -11.89 8.27
C TYR A 68 -12.91 -12.63 8.47
N ARG A 69 -12.69 -13.15 9.68
CA ARG A 69 -11.58 -14.03 10.05
C ARG A 69 -12.15 -15.34 10.56
N GLN A 70 -11.88 -16.45 9.86
CA GLN A 70 -12.41 -17.77 10.21
C GLN A 70 -13.95 -17.75 10.43
N GLY A 71 -14.67 -16.99 9.60
CA GLY A 71 -16.12 -16.82 9.69
C GLY A 71 -16.61 -15.83 10.76
N GLN A 72 -15.74 -15.33 11.64
CA GLN A 72 -16.09 -14.27 12.59
C GLN A 72 -15.90 -12.89 11.96
N ARG A 73 -16.93 -12.05 12.00
CA ARG A 73 -16.88 -10.67 11.49
C ARG A 73 -15.91 -9.83 12.33
N LEU A 74 -14.96 -9.17 11.66
CA LEU A 74 -14.04 -8.23 12.31
C LEU A 74 -14.57 -6.81 12.31
N GLY A 75 -15.22 -6.38 11.23
CA GLY A 75 -15.72 -5.02 11.08
C GLY A 75 -15.90 -4.62 9.62
N GLN A 76 -16.25 -3.35 9.41
CA GLN A 76 -16.40 -2.75 8.08
C GLN A 76 -15.14 -2.00 7.65
N ALA A 77 -14.89 -1.93 6.34
CA ALA A 77 -13.76 -1.22 5.77
C ALA A 77 -13.82 0.28 6.08
N ARG A 78 -14.99 0.91 5.96
CA ARG A 78 -15.14 2.35 6.22
C ARG A 78 -14.82 2.74 7.66
N GLU A 79 -15.30 1.96 8.63
CA GLU A 79 -15.00 2.17 10.05
C GLU A 79 -13.53 1.93 10.35
N ASN A 80 -12.98 0.82 9.85
CA ASN A 80 -11.55 0.49 10.00
C ASN A 80 -10.65 1.62 9.48
N GLN A 81 -10.95 2.18 8.30
CA GLN A 81 -10.17 3.27 7.72
C GLN A 81 -10.18 4.56 8.55
N ASN A 82 -11.19 4.80 9.40
CA ASN A 82 -11.15 5.94 10.32
C ASN A 82 -9.99 5.88 11.31
N HIS A 83 -9.50 4.67 11.60
CA HIS A 83 -8.41 4.43 12.54
C HIS A 83 -7.04 4.35 11.87
N PHE A 84 -6.98 3.82 10.63
CA PHE A 84 -5.71 3.45 10.01
C PHE A 84 -5.33 4.27 8.77
N SER A 85 -6.28 4.97 8.15
CA SER A 85 -6.03 5.73 6.92
C SER A 85 -5.95 7.23 7.21
N PRO A 86 -4.77 7.86 7.04
CA PRO A 86 -4.65 9.31 7.22
C PRO A 86 -5.44 10.10 6.17
N ALA A 87 -5.78 9.48 5.03
CA ALA A 87 -6.58 10.11 3.98
C ALA A 87 -8.08 10.14 4.30
N LYS A 88 -8.57 9.21 5.15
CA LYS A 88 -10.01 9.02 5.39
C LYS A 88 -10.73 10.27 5.91
N PRO A 89 -10.20 11.05 6.87
CA PRO A 89 -10.82 12.30 7.30
C PRO A 89 -10.97 13.33 6.17
N TYR A 90 -10.00 13.41 5.24
CA TYR A 90 -10.05 14.31 4.09
C TYR A 90 -11.07 13.86 3.05
N ILE A 91 -11.16 12.55 2.80
CA ILE A 91 -12.17 11.96 1.92
C ILE A 91 -13.57 12.26 2.45
N ASP A 92 -13.81 12.05 3.75
CA ASP A 92 -15.11 12.35 4.36
C ASP A 92 -15.42 13.85 4.27
N ASN A 93 -14.43 14.71 4.55
CA ASN A 93 -14.59 16.15 4.47
C ASN A 93 -14.94 16.62 3.05
N PHE A 94 -14.33 16.02 2.03
CA PHE A 94 -14.61 16.32 0.62
C PHE A 94 -16.09 16.14 0.30
N TYR A 95 -16.69 14.99 0.62
CA TYR A 95 -18.11 14.74 0.36
C TYR A 95 -19.05 15.54 1.26
N GLN A 96 -18.64 15.84 2.49
CA GLN A 96 -19.47 16.61 3.42
C GLN A 96 -19.51 18.10 3.11
N ARG A 97 -18.41 18.68 2.60
CA ARG A 97 -18.26 20.14 2.48
C ARG A 97 -18.05 20.66 1.07
N VAL A 98 -17.35 19.92 0.23
CA VAL A 98 -16.96 20.37 -1.11
C VAL A 98 -17.95 19.85 -2.15
N ALA A 99 -18.32 18.57 -2.04
CA ALA A 99 -19.19 17.86 -2.98
C ALA A 99 -20.56 17.55 -2.38
N SER A 100 -21.09 18.49 -1.58
CA SER A 100 -22.35 18.31 -0.84
C SER A 100 -23.61 18.34 -1.71
N ASP A 101 -23.47 18.73 -2.99
CA ASP A 101 -24.55 18.70 -3.99
C ASP A 101 -24.86 17.28 -4.49
N GLY A 102 -24.04 16.30 -4.13
CA GLY A 102 -24.21 14.89 -4.49
C GLY A 102 -23.78 14.54 -5.91
N TRP A 103 -23.11 15.44 -6.64
CA TRP A 103 -22.67 15.19 -8.00
C TRP A 103 -21.48 14.22 -8.09
N GLN A 104 -20.57 14.28 -7.11
CA GLN A 104 -19.35 13.48 -7.14
C GLN A 104 -19.63 12.00 -6.88
N GLN A 105 -18.98 11.13 -7.65
CA GLN A 105 -19.00 9.70 -7.40
C GLN A 105 -18.43 9.40 -6.02
N LYS A 106 -19.18 8.66 -5.21
CA LYS A 106 -18.70 8.15 -3.93
C LYS A 106 -17.69 7.03 -4.19
N ILE A 107 -16.49 7.16 -3.62
CA ILE A 107 -15.48 6.12 -3.71
C ILE A 107 -15.76 4.97 -2.74
N ASP A 108 -15.29 3.79 -3.13
CA ASP A 108 -15.27 2.61 -2.29
C ASP A 108 -13.94 2.48 -1.55
N LEU A 109 -14.02 2.06 -0.29
CA LEU A 109 -12.85 1.80 0.54
C LEU A 109 -12.56 0.30 0.49
N ARG A 110 -11.46 -0.05 -0.18
CA ARG A 110 -11.11 -1.43 -0.52
C ARG A 110 -9.86 -1.95 0.19
N SER A 111 -9.66 -1.48 1.42
CA SER A 111 -8.62 -1.98 2.31
C SER A 111 -9.08 -2.06 3.76
N PHE A 112 -8.49 -2.98 4.51
CA PHE A 112 -8.76 -3.21 5.93
C PHE A 112 -7.48 -3.64 6.65
N THR A 113 -7.12 -2.97 7.74
CA THR A 113 -6.03 -3.38 8.63
C THR A 113 -6.58 -4.27 9.73
N ALA A 114 -6.23 -5.55 9.70
CA ALA A 114 -6.54 -6.50 10.78
C ALA A 114 -5.43 -6.41 11.85
N THR A 115 -5.80 -6.14 13.09
CA THR A 115 -4.88 -6.01 14.23
C THR A 115 -5.20 -7.05 15.32
N ASN A 116 -4.46 -7.00 16.44
CA ASN A 116 -4.61 -7.93 17.56
C ASN A 116 -4.42 -9.40 17.15
N LEU A 117 -3.55 -9.62 16.16
CA LEU A 117 -3.13 -10.94 15.72
C LEU A 117 -1.98 -11.44 16.59
N GLN A 118 -1.80 -12.75 16.63
CA GLN A 118 -0.69 -13.39 17.32
C GLN A 118 0.51 -13.53 16.38
N PRO A 119 1.76 -13.41 16.88
CA PRO A 119 2.95 -13.66 16.07
C PRO A 119 2.99 -15.08 15.49
N ASP A 120 3.63 -15.23 14.33
CA ASP A 120 3.86 -16.51 13.63
C ASP A 120 2.61 -17.40 13.50
N THR A 121 1.46 -16.77 13.24
CA THR A 121 0.16 -17.44 13.21
C THR A 121 -0.50 -17.27 11.85
N GLU A 122 -0.98 -18.37 11.27
CA GLU A 122 -1.77 -18.35 10.04
C GLU A 122 -3.24 -18.05 10.33
N TYR A 123 -3.80 -17.13 9.56
CA TYR A 123 -5.21 -16.74 9.60
C TYR A 123 -5.83 -16.91 8.22
N ALA A 124 -7.13 -17.23 8.20
CA ALA A 124 -7.94 -17.29 7.00
C ALA A 124 -8.94 -16.12 7.00
N PHE A 125 -8.99 -15.35 5.92
CA PHE A 125 -9.89 -14.21 5.77
C PHE A 125 -10.78 -14.34 4.53
N THR A 126 -11.98 -13.76 4.64
CA THR A 126 -12.88 -13.49 3.51
C THR A 126 -13.40 -12.06 3.60
N VAL A 127 -13.84 -11.53 2.46
CA VAL A 127 -14.45 -10.22 2.34
C VAL A 127 -15.84 -10.38 1.71
N ARG A 128 -16.80 -9.61 2.18
CA ARG A 128 -18.13 -9.50 1.58
C ARG A 128 -18.43 -8.05 1.26
N ALA A 129 -19.08 -7.80 0.13
CA ALA A 129 -19.68 -6.51 -0.16
C ALA A 129 -20.91 -6.32 0.73
N VAL A 130 -21.15 -5.10 1.19
CA VAL A 130 -22.32 -4.71 1.97
C VAL A 130 -23.18 -3.79 1.11
N TYR A 131 -24.46 -4.13 0.96
CA TYR A 131 -25.42 -3.38 0.14
C TYR A 131 -26.24 -2.39 0.97
N ALA A 132 -26.90 -1.45 0.29
CA ALA A 132 -27.72 -0.41 0.93
C ALA A 132 -28.88 -0.95 1.79
N ASP A 133 -29.39 -2.15 1.47
CA ASP A 133 -30.44 -2.83 2.25
C ASP A 133 -29.89 -3.61 3.47
N GLY A 134 -28.57 -3.57 3.70
CA GLY A 134 -27.87 -4.24 4.78
C GLY A 134 -27.56 -5.72 4.50
N LYS A 135 -27.93 -6.27 3.34
CA LYS A 135 -27.49 -7.61 2.93
C LYS A 135 -26.02 -7.61 2.56
N GLU A 136 -25.43 -8.80 2.58
CA GLU A 136 -24.05 -9.02 2.18
C GLU A 136 -23.99 -9.97 0.98
N SER A 137 -22.96 -9.79 0.14
CA SER A 137 -22.63 -10.72 -0.94
C SER A 137 -22.18 -12.08 -0.38
N PRO A 138 -22.02 -13.11 -1.24
CA PRO A 138 -21.22 -14.29 -0.90
C PRO A 138 -19.80 -13.91 -0.47
N ASP A 139 -19.14 -14.83 0.24
CA ASP A 139 -17.73 -14.72 0.60
C ASP A 139 -16.84 -14.65 -0.64
N SER A 140 -15.84 -13.77 -0.61
CA SER A 140 -14.70 -13.84 -1.52
C SER A 140 -13.99 -15.19 -1.45
N ALA A 141 -13.04 -15.42 -2.37
CA ALA A 141 -12.05 -16.47 -2.18
C ALA A 141 -11.37 -16.32 -0.80
N VAL A 142 -11.16 -17.44 -0.12
CA VAL A 142 -10.45 -17.48 1.16
C VAL A 142 -8.98 -17.20 0.91
N ILE A 143 -8.45 -16.18 1.59
CA ILE A 143 -7.02 -15.93 1.61
C ILE A 143 -6.45 -16.44 2.92
N LYS A 144 -5.25 -17.01 2.84
CA LYS A 144 -4.46 -17.39 4.01
C LYS A 144 -3.27 -16.48 4.11
N ALA A 145 -3.05 -15.92 5.28
CA ALA A 145 -1.91 -15.05 5.55
C ALA A 145 -1.36 -15.38 6.93
N ARG A 146 -0.03 -15.33 7.05
CA ARG A 146 0.68 -15.60 8.29
C ARG A 146 1.36 -14.31 8.76
N THR A 147 1.16 -13.96 10.02
CA THR A 147 1.91 -12.88 10.69
C THR A 147 3.39 -13.24 10.80
N SER A 148 4.27 -12.25 10.83
CA SER A 148 5.69 -12.53 11.04
C SER A 148 5.96 -13.00 12.46
N LYS A 149 7.16 -13.54 12.69
CA LYS A 149 7.68 -13.68 14.06
C LYS A 149 7.88 -12.29 14.66
N THR A 150 7.85 -12.21 15.98
CA THR A 150 8.23 -10.98 16.70
C THR A 150 9.70 -10.65 16.38
N PRO A 151 9.98 -9.50 15.75
CA PRO A 151 11.34 -9.14 15.38
C PRO A 151 12.16 -8.76 16.62
N HIS A 152 13.48 -8.86 16.52
CA HIS A 152 14.34 -8.20 17.50
C HIS A 152 14.32 -6.68 17.28
N ILE A 153 14.15 -5.91 18.36
CA ILE A 153 14.15 -4.45 18.31
C ILE A 153 15.56 -3.93 18.60
N ILE A 154 16.08 -3.12 17.69
CA ILE A 154 17.38 -2.47 17.78
C ILE A 154 17.13 -0.98 17.94
N GLU A 155 17.24 -0.49 19.17
CA GLU A 155 17.08 0.93 19.47
C GLU A 155 18.28 1.72 18.94
N ALA A 156 18.05 2.71 18.07
CA ALA A 156 19.12 3.54 17.53
C ALA A 156 19.97 4.23 18.63
N SER A 157 19.36 4.52 19.78
CA SER A 157 20.02 5.14 20.93
C SER A 157 21.11 4.27 21.56
N THR A 158 21.05 2.93 21.42
CA THR A 158 22.11 2.03 21.94
C THR A 158 23.41 2.15 21.14
N PHE A 159 23.35 2.72 19.93
CA PHE A 159 24.51 3.06 19.10
C PHE A 159 24.95 4.52 19.27
N GLY A 160 24.32 5.25 20.20
CA GLY A 160 24.67 6.64 20.51
C GLY A 160 23.91 7.69 19.70
N ALA A 161 22.85 7.31 18.97
CA ALA A 161 22.00 8.28 18.29
C ALA A 161 21.27 9.18 19.30
N LYS A 162 21.25 10.50 19.03
CA LYS A 162 20.65 11.53 19.87
C LYS A 162 19.61 12.33 19.10
N GLY A 163 18.37 12.34 19.60
CA GLY A 163 17.24 13.06 19.04
C GLY A 163 17.21 14.56 19.40
N ASP A 164 18.36 15.24 19.40
CA ASP A 164 18.50 16.64 19.83
C ASP A 164 18.47 17.67 18.68
N GLY A 165 18.23 17.23 17.44
CA GLY A 165 18.17 18.05 16.22
C GLY A 165 19.52 18.59 15.72
N THR A 166 20.61 18.39 16.46
CA THR A 166 21.90 19.06 16.20
C THR A 166 23.08 18.08 16.07
N THR A 167 23.10 17.00 16.84
CA THR A 167 24.09 15.93 16.74
C THR A 167 23.94 15.24 15.37
N LEU A 168 25.05 15.09 14.64
CA LEU A 168 25.07 14.30 13.42
C LEU A 168 25.07 12.81 13.75
N ASN A 169 23.96 12.14 13.45
CA ASN A 169 23.69 10.75 13.84
C ASN A 169 24.04 9.72 12.77
N THR A 170 24.60 10.12 11.62
CA THR A 170 24.84 9.24 10.46
C THR A 170 25.56 7.95 10.85
N GLN A 171 26.64 8.04 11.64
CA GLN A 171 27.40 6.88 12.06
C GLN A 171 26.61 5.97 13.01
N ALA A 172 25.95 6.53 14.02
CA ALA A 172 25.19 5.76 15.00
C ALA A 172 24.00 5.04 14.35
N LEU A 173 23.26 5.74 13.48
CA LEU A 173 22.13 5.16 12.75
C LEU A 173 22.58 4.10 11.75
N GLN A 174 23.68 4.33 11.02
CA GLN A 174 24.21 3.32 10.11
C GLN A 174 24.69 2.08 10.86
N GLN A 175 25.32 2.21 12.04
CA GLN A 175 25.70 1.06 12.85
C GLN A 175 24.49 0.25 13.34
N ALA A 176 23.41 0.93 13.73
CA ALA A 176 22.15 0.25 14.09
C ALA A 176 21.59 -0.54 12.90
N ILE A 177 21.57 0.07 11.70
CA ILE A 177 21.19 -0.57 10.44
C ILE A 177 22.07 -1.79 10.15
N ASP A 178 23.39 -1.63 10.15
CA ASP A 178 24.36 -2.68 9.82
C ASP A 178 24.29 -3.88 10.78
N SER A 179 23.86 -3.64 12.03
CA SER A 179 23.67 -4.71 13.03
C SER A 179 22.41 -5.54 12.79
N CYS A 180 21.44 -5.02 12.04
CA CYS A 180 20.13 -5.63 11.81
C CYS A 180 20.18 -6.70 10.72
N THR A 181 20.82 -7.84 10.98
CA THR A 181 20.94 -8.92 9.99
C THR A 181 20.18 -10.19 10.39
N VAL A 182 19.68 -10.94 9.42
CA VAL A 182 19.08 -12.27 9.66
C VAL A 182 20.07 -13.32 10.16
N ALA A 183 21.37 -13.11 9.92
CA ALA A 183 22.42 -13.97 10.48
C ALA A 183 22.52 -13.82 12.00
N HIS A 184 22.33 -12.60 12.51
CA HIS A 184 22.34 -12.31 13.93
C HIS A 184 20.95 -12.48 14.57
N TYR A 185 19.88 -12.14 13.84
CA TYR A 185 18.49 -12.22 14.27
C TYR A 185 17.67 -13.08 13.29
N PRO A 186 17.70 -14.42 13.40
CA PRO A 186 17.00 -15.32 12.47
C PRO A 186 15.48 -15.13 12.39
N GLN A 187 14.87 -14.49 13.40
CA GLN A 187 13.45 -14.12 13.42
C GLN A 187 13.15 -12.80 12.69
N GLY A 188 14.15 -12.11 12.17
CA GLY A 188 14.07 -10.75 11.64
C GLY A 188 14.39 -9.70 12.71
N CYS A 189 14.65 -8.48 12.26
CA CYS A 189 15.00 -7.36 13.12
C CYS A 189 14.36 -6.07 12.63
N LYS A 190 14.22 -5.13 13.56
CA LYS A 190 13.65 -3.81 13.36
C LYS A 190 14.55 -2.78 14.03
N VAL A 191 15.08 -1.84 13.26
CA VAL A 191 15.75 -0.66 13.79
C VAL A 191 14.70 0.37 14.17
N LEU A 192 14.69 0.79 15.43
CA LEU A 192 13.72 1.75 15.97
C LEU A 192 14.41 3.10 16.21
N ILE A 193 13.86 4.14 15.59
CA ILE A 193 14.18 5.54 15.87
C ILE A 193 12.97 6.13 16.60
N SER A 194 13.15 6.53 17.85
CA SER A 194 12.07 7.00 18.72
C SER A 194 12.47 8.29 19.46
N GLY A 195 11.51 9.21 19.59
CA GLY A 195 11.60 10.40 20.43
C GLY A 195 12.67 11.42 20.02
N GLY A 196 12.26 12.46 19.27
CA GLY A 196 13.10 13.62 18.97
C GLY A 196 13.56 13.71 17.51
N GLU A 197 14.44 14.67 17.24
CA GLU A 197 14.90 14.97 15.88
C GLU A 197 16.33 14.45 15.67
N PHE A 198 16.52 13.57 14.70
CA PHE A 198 17.79 12.92 14.44
C PHE A 198 18.41 13.48 13.16
N LYS A 199 19.29 14.49 13.29
CA LYS A 199 20.03 15.02 12.13
C LYS A 199 20.95 13.94 11.56
N THR A 200 20.87 13.64 10.27
CA THR A 200 21.68 12.61 9.62
C THR A 200 22.01 12.95 8.17
N GLY A 201 23.13 12.42 7.69
CA GLY A 201 23.42 12.29 6.26
C GLY A 201 22.76 11.07 5.66
N ALA A 202 23.26 10.65 4.49
CA ALA A 202 22.77 9.46 3.78
C ALA A 202 22.92 8.18 4.62
N LEU A 203 21.81 7.44 4.75
CA LEU A 203 21.73 6.10 5.34
C LEU A 203 21.51 5.06 4.24
N PHE A 204 22.06 3.86 4.43
CA PHE A 204 22.02 2.76 3.45
C PHE A 204 21.42 1.53 4.10
N LEU A 205 20.20 1.19 3.72
CA LEU A 205 19.51 -0.01 4.16
C LEU A 205 19.95 -1.22 3.33
N HIS A 206 19.72 -2.41 3.86
CA HIS A 206 20.01 -3.68 3.19
C HIS A 206 18.83 -4.65 3.32
N SER A 207 18.95 -5.83 2.71
CA SER A 207 17.88 -6.82 2.69
C SER A 207 17.44 -7.28 4.08
N ASP A 208 16.18 -7.72 4.16
CA ASP A 208 15.61 -8.46 5.29
C ASP A 208 15.59 -7.67 6.62
N MET A 209 15.25 -6.38 6.56
CA MET A 209 15.16 -5.49 7.74
C MET A 209 13.91 -4.59 7.73
N THR A 210 13.53 -4.09 8.90
CA THR A 210 12.57 -2.98 9.05
C THR A 210 13.26 -1.77 9.67
N LEU A 211 13.08 -0.58 9.10
CA LEU A 211 13.36 0.70 9.76
C LEU A 211 12.03 1.30 10.23
N GLU A 212 11.87 1.53 11.52
CA GLU A 212 10.70 2.17 12.10
C GLU A 212 11.05 3.57 12.63
N ILE A 213 10.36 4.59 12.11
CA ILE A 213 10.41 5.96 12.60
C ILE A 213 9.14 6.19 13.43
N ALA A 214 9.26 6.06 14.74
CA ALA A 214 8.11 6.09 15.64
C ALA A 214 7.43 7.48 15.65
N ALA A 215 6.18 7.51 16.10
CA ALA A 215 5.47 8.77 16.32
C ALA A 215 6.30 9.71 17.22
N GLY A 216 6.44 10.97 16.80
CA GLY A 216 7.24 11.97 17.52
C GLY A 216 8.76 11.85 17.34
N ALA A 217 9.23 10.93 16.48
CA ALA A 217 10.57 11.00 15.93
C ALA A 217 10.56 11.76 14.60
N THR A 218 11.71 12.29 14.20
CA THR A 218 11.92 12.88 12.88
C THR A 218 13.32 12.54 12.41
N LEU A 219 13.43 11.99 11.20
CA LEU A 219 14.72 11.86 10.53
C LEU A 219 15.03 13.16 9.78
N LEU A 220 15.88 13.98 10.38
CA LEU A 220 16.19 15.31 9.85
C LEU A 220 17.38 15.23 8.90
N GLY A 221 17.18 15.61 7.64
CA GLY A 221 18.28 15.69 6.68
C GLY A 221 19.31 16.75 7.08
N SER A 222 20.58 16.37 7.09
CA SER A 222 21.70 17.30 7.18
C SER A 222 21.65 18.30 6.02
N ASP A 223 22.04 19.54 6.32
CA ASP A 223 22.21 20.65 5.38
C ASP A 223 23.61 20.72 4.75
N ASP A 224 24.58 19.96 5.27
CA ASP A 224 25.93 19.82 4.68
C ASP A 224 25.93 18.84 3.50
N PRO A 225 26.27 19.27 2.26
CA PRO A 225 26.40 18.39 1.09
C PRO A 225 27.44 17.28 1.26
N ALA A 226 28.47 17.45 2.08
CA ALA A 226 29.49 16.44 2.34
C ALA A 226 28.92 15.18 3.02
N HIS A 227 27.75 15.30 3.68
CA HIS A 227 27.03 14.17 4.27
C HIS A 227 26.22 13.35 3.26
N TYR A 228 26.25 13.72 1.97
CA TYR A 228 25.64 12.99 0.84
C TYR A 228 26.68 12.80 -0.27
N PRO A 229 27.70 11.96 -0.04
CA PRO A 229 28.89 11.99 -0.87
C PRO A 229 28.60 11.35 -2.24
N LEU A 230 29.03 12.02 -3.32
CA LEU A 230 28.78 11.61 -4.71
C LEU A 230 29.33 10.20 -5.01
N ASP A 231 30.38 9.76 -4.32
CA ASP A 231 30.98 8.44 -4.48
C ASP A 231 30.08 7.28 -4.00
N LYS A 232 29.05 7.58 -3.20
CA LYS A 232 27.97 6.67 -2.78
C LYS A 232 26.64 6.96 -3.47
N GLY A 233 26.66 7.83 -4.47
CA GLY A 233 25.51 8.20 -5.29
C GLY A 233 25.13 7.15 -6.33
N TYR A 234 24.20 7.50 -7.22
CA TYR A 234 23.68 6.58 -8.23
C TYR A 234 23.63 7.24 -9.62
N TYR A 235 23.63 6.41 -10.66
CA TYR A 235 23.21 6.83 -12.00
C TYR A 235 21.75 6.43 -12.21
N LEU A 236 20.97 7.26 -12.90
CA LEU A 236 19.56 6.92 -13.13
C LEU A 236 19.39 5.79 -14.15
N TYR A 237 20.31 5.69 -15.11
CA TYR A 237 20.26 4.75 -16.23
C TYR A 237 21.66 4.22 -16.57
N PRO A 238 21.78 3.00 -17.14
CA PRO A 238 23.05 2.31 -17.33
C PRO A 238 23.74 2.65 -18.67
N TYR A 239 23.85 3.94 -18.99
CA TYR A 239 24.53 4.37 -20.22
C TYR A 239 26.04 4.24 -20.08
N SER A 240 26.70 3.57 -21.03
CA SER A 240 28.15 3.37 -21.02
C SER A 240 28.97 4.66 -21.02
N ASP A 241 28.42 5.75 -21.57
CA ASP A 241 29.04 7.08 -21.64
C ASP A 241 28.55 8.05 -20.55
N HIS A 242 27.60 7.63 -19.69
CA HIS A 242 26.94 8.41 -18.65
C HIS A 242 26.82 9.92 -18.99
N PRO A 243 25.98 10.29 -19.97
CA PRO A 243 25.85 11.69 -20.41
C PRO A 243 25.25 12.58 -19.32
N GLN A 244 24.68 11.99 -18.27
CA GLN A 244 24.16 12.68 -17.09
C GLN A 244 25.10 12.49 -15.89
N PRO A 245 25.28 13.53 -15.05
CA PRO A 245 26.15 13.44 -13.88
C PRO A 245 25.58 12.46 -12.86
N ARG A 246 26.49 11.81 -12.11
CA ARG A 246 26.14 11.01 -10.94
C ARG A 246 25.36 11.86 -9.94
N ARG A 247 24.27 11.33 -9.40
CA ARG A 247 23.45 12.01 -8.39
C ARG A 247 23.95 11.62 -6.99
N PRO A 248 23.96 12.54 -6.02
CA PRO A 248 24.29 12.18 -4.64
C PRO A 248 23.24 11.19 -4.08
N PRO A 249 23.58 10.43 -3.03
CA PRO A 249 22.61 9.59 -2.35
C PRO A 249 21.47 10.43 -1.75
N SER A 250 20.30 9.82 -1.61
CA SER A 250 19.18 10.37 -0.86
C SER A 250 19.45 10.31 0.65
N LEU A 251 18.51 10.78 1.47
CA LEU A 251 18.58 10.60 2.93
C LEU A 251 18.54 9.13 3.35
N ILE A 252 17.66 8.34 2.71
CA ILE A 252 17.53 6.89 2.90
C ILE A 252 17.73 6.23 1.55
N ASN A 253 18.60 5.22 1.50
CA ASN A 253 19.02 4.57 0.27
C ASN A 253 18.89 3.07 0.39
N VAL A 254 18.58 2.44 -0.75
CA VAL A 254 18.81 1.02 -0.99
C VAL A 254 19.61 0.96 -2.29
N LEU A 255 20.93 1.00 -2.16
CA LEU A 255 21.85 1.10 -3.29
C LEU A 255 23.00 0.12 -3.08
N GLU A 256 23.45 -0.51 -4.16
CA GLU A 256 24.71 -1.25 -4.13
C GLU A 256 25.87 -0.27 -3.97
N ALA A 257 26.93 -0.69 -3.26
CA ALA A 257 28.10 0.16 -3.01
C ALA A 257 28.79 0.64 -4.30
N ALA A 258 28.65 -0.13 -5.39
CA ALA A 258 29.20 0.17 -6.71
C ALA A 258 28.09 0.30 -7.77
N ASP A 259 27.08 1.13 -7.51
CA ASP A 259 26.01 1.38 -8.48
C ASP A 259 26.55 1.92 -9.82
N LYS A 260 26.16 1.24 -10.90
CA LYS A 260 26.52 1.60 -12.29
C LYS A 260 25.31 2.09 -13.09
N GLY A 261 24.23 2.50 -12.42
CA GLY A 261 22.96 2.82 -13.05
C GLY A 261 22.14 1.61 -13.48
N GLU A 262 22.54 0.42 -13.05
CA GLU A 262 21.76 -0.82 -13.16
C GLU A 262 21.80 -1.53 -11.82
N SER A 263 20.62 -1.69 -11.21
CA SER A 263 20.40 -2.51 -10.02
C SER A 263 19.25 -3.48 -10.35
N PRO A 264 19.55 -4.73 -10.77
CA PRO A 264 18.52 -5.69 -11.16
C PRO A 264 17.48 -5.93 -10.05
N SER A 265 16.24 -6.23 -10.46
CA SER A 265 15.20 -6.61 -9.50
C SER A 265 15.64 -7.85 -8.72
N GLY A 266 15.57 -7.78 -7.39
CA GLY A 266 15.96 -8.87 -6.49
C GLY A 266 17.37 -8.78 -5.91
N THR A 267 18.19 -7.79 -6.33
CA THR A 267 19.48 -7.48 -5.68
C THR A 267 19.33 -7.26 -4.18
N VAL A 268 18.24 -6.58 -3.80
CA VAL A 268 17.78 -6.38 -2.43
C VAL A 268 16.36 -6.87 -2.28
N ARG A 269 15.98 -7.29 -1.07
CA ARG A 269 14.65 -7.88 -0.80
C ARG A 269 14.17 -7.56 0.62
N ASN A 270 12.85 -7.65 0.82
CA ASN A 270 12.23 -7.65 2.14
C ASN A 270 12.60 -6.44 3.02
N ILE A 271 12.65 -5.25 2.43
CA ILE A 271 12.93 -3.99 3.14
C ILE A 271 11.61 -3.31 3.48
N ARG A 272 11.46 -2.90 4.74
CA ARG A 272 10.28 -2.16 5.22
C ARG A 272 10.72 -0.84 5.85
N ILE A 273 10.02 0.24 5.52
CA ILE A 273 10.12 1.52 6.22
C ILE A 273 8.71 1.84 6.74
N VAL A 274 8.56 1.97 8.05
CA VAL A 274 7.26 2.08 8.73
C VAL A 274 7.32 3.12 9.85
N GLY A 275 6.17 3.34 10.50
CA GLY A 275 6.02 4.29 11.59
C GLY A 275 5.30 5.58 11.16
N GLN A 276 5.07 6.47 12.13
CA GLN A 276 4.28 7.69 11.95
C GLN A 276 5.13 8.97 11.92
N GLY A 277 6.43 8.87 12.18
CA GLY A 277 7.37 10.01 12.18
C GLY A 277 8.08 10.21 10.83
#